data_AF-A0A7X1U460-F1
#
_entry.id   AF-A0A7X1U460-F1
#
_cell.length_a   1.000
_cell.length_b   1.000
_cell.length_c   1.000
_cell.angle_alpha   90.00
_cell.angle_beta   90.00
_cell.angle_gamma   90.00
#
_symmetry.space_group_name_H-M   'P 1'
#
loop_
_entity.id
_entity.type
_entity.pdbx_description
1 polymer ?
#
loop_
_entity_poly.entity_id
_entity_poly.type
_entity_poly.pdbx_seq_one_letter_code
_entity_poly.pdbx_strand_id
1 'polypeptide(L)'
;MIRDEDEKADSDGFRALALSLMGIAVILGACIVRFNIEVDRERARAQEEILHCRRQNLPSTKPVVDATSPADECRSLEDHYARRFGHSY
;
A
#
# COMPACT_ATOMS: atom_id res chain seq x y z
N MET A 1 2.54 52.91 -16.81
CA MET A 1 3.36 51.86 -17.45
C MET A 1 4.18 51.04 -16.45
N ILE A 2 4.56 51.58 -15.27
CA ILE A 2 5.34 50.83 -14.26
C ILE A 2 4.47 49.81 -13.49
N ARG A 3 3.19 50.10 -13.27
CA ARG A 3 2.28 49.24 -12.47
C ARG A 3 1.96 47.91 -13.14
N ASP A 4 1.92 47.87 -14.46
CA ASP A 4 1.62 46.65 -15.23
C ASP A 4 2.79 45.66 -15.27
N GLU A 5 4.03 46.10 -15.02
CA GLU A 5 5.21 45.23 -15.03
C GLU A 5 5.42 44.51 -13.69
N ASP A 6 5.12 45.18 -12.57
CA ASP A 6 5.13 44.55 -11.23
C ASP A 6 4.06 43.45 -11.10
N GLU A 7 2.84 43.70 -11.59
CA GLU A 7 1.74 42.72 -11.55
C GLU A 7 2.06 41.48 -12.42
N LYS A 8 2.76 41.69 -13.54
CA LYS A 8 3.21 40.62 -14.43
C LYS A 8 4.33 39.79 -13.79
N ALA A 9 5.29 40.46 -13.16
CA ALA A 9 6.42 39.81 -12.49
C ALA A 9 5.95 38.94 -11.31
N ASP A 10 4.98 39.41 -10.53
CA ASP A 10 4.40 38.65 -9.41
C ASP A 10 3.59 37.44 -9.89
N SER A 11 2.80 37.61 -10.97
CA SER A 11 2.07 36.51 -11.63
C SER A 11 3.01 35.44 -12.20
N ASP A 12 4.11 35.82 -12.84
CA ASP A 12 5.08 34.86 -13.39
C ASP A 12 5.88 34.15 -12.29
N GLY A 13 6.19 34.85 -11.18
CA GLY A 13 6.79 34.25 -9.98
C GLY A 13 5.90 33.22 -9.31
N PHE A 14 4.61 33.55 -9.10
CA PHE A 14 3.63 32.61 -8.55
C PHE A 14 3.46 31.38 -9.45
N ARG A 15 3.39 31.59 -10.77
CA ARG A 15 3.28 30.50 -11.75
C ARG A 15 4.50 29.59 -11.73
N ALA A 16 5.72 30.14 -11.64
CA ALA A 16 6.94 29.36 -11.51
C ALA A 16 6.96 28.52 -10.22
N LEU A 17 6.52 29.11 -9.10
CA LEU A 17 6.41 28.42 -7.81
C LEU A 17 5.37 27.29 -7.86
N ALA A 18 4.19 27.55 -8.44
CA ALA A 18 3.14 26.54 -8.61
C ALA A 18 3.59 25.37 -9.48
N LEU A 19 4.30 25.64 -10.58
CA LEU A 19 4.85 24.60 -11.45
C LEU A 19 5.95 23.79 -10.74
N SER A 20 6.81 24.45 -9.96
CA SER A 20 7.82 23.78 -9.16
C SER A 20 7.20 22.85 -8.11
N LEU A 21 6.19 23.32 -7.38
CA LEU A 21 5.46 22.52 -6.41
C LEU A 21 4.74 21.32 -7.04
N MET A 22 4.09 21.52 -8.19
CA MET A 22 3.50 20.41 -8.95
C MET A 22 4.56 19.39 -9.36
N GLY A 23 5.70 19.84 -9.88
CA GLY A 23 6.81 18.96 -10.25
C GLY A 23 7.31 18.13 -9.08
N ILE A 24 7.53 18.76 -7.92
CA ILE A 24 7.95 18.09 -6.69
C ILE A 24 6.89 17.07 -6.26
N ALA A 25 5.61 17.42 -6.28
CA ALA A 25 4.52 16.52 -5.91
C ALA A 25 4.46 15.29 -6.83
N VAL A 26 4.64 15.46 -8.14
CA VAL A 26 4.68 14.35 -9.10
C VAL A 26 5.88 13.44 -8.83
N ILE A 27 7.07 13.99 -8.57
CA ILE A 27 8.27 13.21 -8.26
C ILE A 27 8.05 12.43 -6.96
N LEU A 28 7.56 13.07 -5.90
CA LEU A 28 7.27 12.42 -4.63
C LEU A 28 6.23 11.31 -4.80
N GLY A 29 5.15 11.56 -5.54
CA GLY A 29 4.14 10.54 -5.86
C GLY A 29 4.75 9.35 -6.60
N ALA A 30 5.58 9.59 -7.61
CA ALA A 30 6.26 8.54 -8.36
C ALA A 30 7.22 7.73 -7.48
N CYS A 31 7.98 8.39 -6.60
CA CYS A 31 8.85 7.74 -5.62
C CYS A 31 8.03 6.86 -4.67
N ILE A 32 6.96 7.38 -4.09
CA ILE A 32 6.07 6.65 -3.18
C ILE A 32 5.50 5.42 -3.90
N VAL A 33 4.99 5.55 -5.13
CA VAL A 33 4.49 4.40 -5.89
C VAL A 33 5.60 3.38 -6.15
N ARG A 34 6.79 3.81 -6.57
CA ARG A 34 7.94 2.91 -6.80
C ARG A 34 8.34 2.15 -5.53
N PHE A 35 8.38 2.81 -4.38
CA PHE A 35 8.70 2.17 -3.11
C PHE A 35 7.59 1.20 -2.66
N ASN A 36 6.33 1.54 -2.90
CA ASN A 36 5.21 0.68 -2.50
C ASN A 36 5.03 -0.57 -3.38
N ILE A 37 5.55 -0.60 -4.62
CA ILE A 37 5.43 -1.78 -5.50
C ILE A 37 5.98 -3.05 -4.84
N GLU A 38 7.08 -2.95 -4.09
CA GLU A 38 7.70 -4.14 -3.49
C GLU A 38 6.89 -4.64 -2.28
N VAL A 39 6.39 -3.70 -1.47
CA VAL A 39 5.51 -4.01 -0.33
C VAL A 39 4.17 -4.57 -0.81
N ASP A 40 3.61 -4.05 -1.90
CA ASP A 40 2.36 -4.54 -2.48
C ASP A 40 2.50 -5.95 -3.04
N ARG A 41 3.66 -6.29 -3.62
CA ARG A 41 3.95 -7.67 -4.07
C ARG A 41 4.04 -8.64 -2.90
N GLU A 42 4.72 -8.26 -1.82
CA GLU A 42 4.80 -9.10 -0.63
C GLU A 42 3.43 -9.28 0.03
N ARG A 43 2.64 -8.20 0.13
CA ARG A 43 1.26 -8.25 0.64
C ARG A 43 0.36 -9.12 -0.24
N ALA A 44 0.48 -9.05 -1.56
CA ALA A 44 -0.31 -9.87 -2.49
C ALA A 44 0.01 -11.37 -2.34
N ARG A 45 1.29 -11.73 -2.20
CA ARG A 45 1.71 -13.13 -1.95
C ARG A 45 1.19 -13.64 -0.62
N ALA A 46 1.31 -12.85 0.45
CA ALA A 46 0.78 -13.20 1.76
C ALA A 46 -0.75 -13.42 1.74
N GLN A 47 -1.49 -12.59 1.02
CA GLN A 47 -2.93 -12.76 0.84
C GLN A 47 -3.27 -14.04 0.08
N GLU A 48 -2.51 -14.38 -0.96
CA GLU A 48 -2.72 -15.59 -1.74
C GLU A 48 -2.52 -16.86 -0.88
N GLU A 49 -1.50 -16.87 -0.02
CA GLU A 49 -1.26 -17.97 0.92
C GLU A 49 -2.39 -18.13 1.95
N ILE A 50 -2.89 -17.03 2.52
CA ILE A 50 -4.04 -17.07 3.44
C ILE A 50 -5.28 -17.60 2.71
N LEU A 51 -5.54 -17.12 1.49
CA LEU A 51 -6.66 -17.59 0.65
C LEU A 51 -6.53 -19.07 0.29
N HIS A 52 -5.31 -19.57 0.09
CA HIS A 52 -5.05 -20.97 -0.16
C HIS A 52 -5.29 -21.83 1.09
N CYS A 53 -4.73 -21.44 2.24
CA CYS A 53 -4.94 -22.10 3.52
C CYS A 53 -6.44 -22.20 3.84
N ARG A 54 -7.17 -21.08 3.72
CA ARG A 54 -8.62 -21.04 3.95
C ARG A 54 -9.39 -21.94 2.98
N ARG A 55 -8.99 -22.04 1.71
CA ARG A 55 -9.64 -22.93 0.73
C ARG A 55 -9.40 -24.42 1.01
N GLN A 56 -8.21 -24.79 1.48
CA GLN A 56 -7.90 -26.18 1.87
C GLN A 56 -8.61 -26.57 3.17
N ASN A 57 -8.74 -25.62 4.09
CA ASN A 57 -9.35 -25.80 5.40
C ASN A 57 -10.83 -25.42 5.45
N LEU A 58 -11.42 -25.09 4.29
CA LEU A 58 -12.87 -24.97 4.15
C LEU A 58 -13.46 -26.34 4.53
N PRO A 59 -14.49 -26.40 5.39
CA PRO A 59 -14.98 -27.65 5.94
C PRO A 59 -15.53 -28.56 4.84
N SER A 60 -14.66 -29.39 4.28
CA SER A 60 -15.06 -30.63 3.64
C SER A 60 -15.56 -31.51 4.78
N THR A 61 -16.84 -31.90 4.70
CA THR A 61 -17.57 -32.79 5.62
C THR A 61 -16.88 -34.15 5.79
N LYS A 62 -15.68 -34.19 6.35
CA LYS A 62 -14.97 -35.40 6.74
C LYS A 62 -14.39 -35.20 8.13
N PRO A 63 -14.71 -36.10 9.08
CA PRO A 63 -14.25 -35.98 10.45
C PRO A 63 -12.75 -36.28 10.48
N VAL A 64 -11.94 -35.25 10.73
CA VAL A 64 -10.51 -35.43 11.02
C VAL A 64 -10.39 -35.63 12.53
N VAL A 65 -10.14 -36.88 12.89
CA VAL A 65 -9.74 -37.30 14.23
C VAL A 65 -8.29 -36.84 14.41
N ASP A 66 -8.05 -36.01 15.40
CA ASP A 66 -6.71 -35.69 15.92
C ASP A 66 -5.86 -34.72 15.07
N ALA A 67 -6.19 -33.43 15.09
CA ALA A 67 -5.26 -32.34 14.78
C ALA A 67 -5.85 -31.02 15.28
N THR A 68 -5.00 -30.13 15.80
CA THR A 68 -5.27 -28.70 15.98
C THR A 68 -6.16 -28.20 14.84
N SER A 69 -7.27 -27.52 15.17
CA SER A 69 -8.29 -27.17 14.17
C SER A 69 -7.62 -26.53 12.95
N PRO A 70 -7.90 -26.99 11.72
CA PRO A 70 -7.35 -26.38 10.51
C PRO A 70 -7.69 -24.87 10.39
N ALA A 71 -8.69 -24.40 11.13
CA ALA A 71 -9.00 -22.98 11.29
C ALA A 71 -7.97 -22.22 12.15
N ASP A 72 -7.37 -22.86 13.17
CA ASP A 72 -6.37 -22.24 14.06
C ASP A 72 -5.01 -22.06 13.36
N GLU A 73 -4.67 -22.96 12.43
CA GLU A 73 -3.43 -22.88 11.66
C GLU A 73 -3.45 -21.71 10.65
N CYS A 74 -4.56 -21.51 9.92
CA CYS A 74 -4.69 -20.33 9.06
C CYS A 74 -4.77 -19.03 9.86
N ARG A 75 -5.36 -19.06 11.06
CA ARG A 75 -5.45 -17.89 11.94
C ARG A 75 -4.07 -17.44 12.46
N SER A 76 -3.20 -18.40 12.79
CA SER A 76 -1.80 -18.11 13.13
C SER A 76 -1.05 -17.45 11.96
N LEU A 77 -1.31 -17.89 10.73
CA LEU A 77 -0.75 -17.30 9.51
C LEU A 77 -1.24 -15.85 9.29
N GLU A 78 -2.55 -15.61 9.48
CA GLU A 78 -3.16 -14.28 9.43
C GLU A 78 -2.55 -13.34 10.50
N ASP A 79 -2.38 -13.80 11.73
CA ASP A 79 -1.78 -13.02 12.83
C ASP A 79 -0.29 -12.71 12.60
N HIS A 80 0.44 -13.62 11.97
CA HIS A 80 1.83 -13.39 11.58
C HIS A 80 1.93 -12.31 10.50
N TYR A 81 1.06 -12.35 9.49
CA TYR A 81 1.02 -11.35 8.42
C TYR A 81 0.50 -9.99 8.89
N ALA A 82 -0.47 -9.96 9.81
CA ALA A 82 -0.94 -8.73 10.44
C ALA A 82 0.19 -8.04 11.23
N ARG A 83 1.05 -8.79 11.93
CA ARG A 83 2.22 -8.23 12.62
C ARG A 83 3.30 -7.73 11.66
N ARG A 84 3.53 -8.43 10.55
CA ARG A 84 4.57 -8.09 9.58
C ARG A 84 4.20 -6.89 8.70
N PHE A 85 2.94 -6.76 8.31
CA PHE A 85 2.49 -5.75 7.34
C PHE A 85 1.51 -4.71 7.91
N GLY A 86 0.89 -4.97 9.07
CA GLY A 86 -0.08 -4.10 9.73
C GLY A 86 0.53 -3.06 10.69
N HIS A 87 1.85 -2.99 10.80
CA HIS A 87 2.55 -1.88 11.43
C HIS A 87 3.28 -1.04 10.38
N SER A 88 2.50 -0.23 9.66
CA SER A 88 3.01 1.06 9.17
C SER A 88 2.69 2.08 10.25
N TYR A 89 3.74 2.72 10.79
CA TYR A 89 3.64 3.90 11.65
C TYR A 89 2.83 5.02 10.97
#